data_AF-F8A192-F1
#
_entry.id   AF-F8A192-F1
#
_cell.length_a   1.000
_cell.length_b   1.000
_cell.length_c   1.000
_cell.angle_alpha   90.00
_cell.angle_beta   90.00
_cell.angle_gamma   90.00
#
_symmetry.space_group_name_H-M   'P 1'
#
loop_
_entity.id
_entity.type
_entity.pdbx_description
1 polymer ?
#
loop_
_entity_poly.entity_id
_entity_poly.type
_entity_poly.pdbx_seq_one_letter_code
_entity_poly.pdbx_strand_id
1 'polypeptide(L)'
;MARRRGDAARARAAAASEPLGSISRPQGPQPPGTDACVACGETQLTRIRMALPDGRQATFVSCPACERTNWFALDGDGTPLTRDEVTGTS
;
A
#
# COMPACT_ATOMS: atom_id res chain seq x y z
N MET A 1 -32.03 10.53 -24.24
CA MET A 1 -31.37 9.21 -24.03
C MET A 1 -30.20 9.38 -23.05
N ALA A 2 -30.39 9.16 -21.74
CA ALA A 2 -29.33 9.37 -20.74
C ALA A 2 -29.22 8.28 -19.66
N ARG A 3 -30.19 7.34 -19.61
CA ARG A 3 -30.31 6.36 -18.51
C ARG A 3 -29.27 5.22 -18.59
N ARG A 4 -28.87 4.82 -19.81
CA ARG A 4 -27.96 3.68 -20.03
C ARG A 4 -26.52 3.87 -19.51
N ARG A 5 -26.03 5.11 -19.39
CA ARG A 5 -24.63 5.36 -18.97
C ARG A 5 -24.45 5.27 -17.45
N GLY A 6 -25.47 5.65 -16.68
CA GLY A 6 -25.46 5.53 -15.22
C GLY A 6 -25.49 4.09 -14.74
N ASP A 7 -26.29 3.25 -15.40
CA ASP A 7 -26.37 1.81 -15.08
C ASP A 7 -25.06 1.08 -15.37
N ALA A 8 -24.39 1.40 -16.49
CA ALA A 8 -23.08 0.82 -16.82
C ALA A 8 -21.98 1.22 -15.81
N ALA A 9 -21.97 2.47 -15.36
CA ALA A 9 -21.03 2.94 -14.33
C ALA A 9 -21.29 2.26 -12.98
N ARG A 10 -22.56 2.13 -12.59
CA ARG A 10 -22.97 1.45 -11.35
C ARG A 10 -22.67 -0.05 -11.38
N ALA A 11 -22.86 -0.71 -12.52
CA ALA A 11 -22.49 -2.12 -12.71
C ALA A 11 -20.97 -2.35 -12.59
N ARG A 12 -20.14 -1.45 -13.12
CA ARG A 12 -18.68 -1.53 -12.94
C ARG A 12 -18.24 -1.34 -11.48
N ALA A 13 -18.86 -0.42 -10.75
CA ALA A 13 -18.58 -0.22 -9.33
C ALA A 13 -18.99 -1.44 -8.48
N ALA A 14 -20.10 -2.08 -8.82
CA ALA A 14 -20.53 -3.32 -8.17
C ALA A 14 -19.57 -4.50 -8.46
N ALA A 15 -19.12 -4.65 -9.71
CA ALA A 15 -18.15 -5.70 -10.09
C ALA A 15 -16.76 -5.52 -9.43
N ALA A 16 -16.36 -4.29 -9.12
CA ALA A 16 -15.13 -4.03 -8.36
C ALA A 16 -15.19 -4.50 -6.90
N SER A 17 -16.38 -4.86 -6.41
CA SER A 17 -16.64 -5.27 -5.03
C SER A 17 -16.72 -6.78 -4.85
N GLU A 18 -16.78 -7.56 -5.94
CA GLU A 18 -16.69 -9.02 -5.82
C GLU A 18 -15.24 -9.42 -5.52
N PRO A 19 -14.98 -10.09 -4.37
CA PRO A 19 -13.65 -10.57 -4.07
C PRO A 19 -13.27 -11.60 -5.13
N LEU A 20 -12.22 -11.30 -5.89
CA LEU A 20 -11.58 -12.21 -6.83
C LEU A 20 -11.14 -13.44 -6.01
N GLY A 21 -11.94 -14.51 -6.02
CA GLY A 21 -11.77 -15.66 -5.14
C GLY A 21 -10.32 -16.14 -5.01
N SER A 22 -9.94 -16.57 -3.81
CA SER A 22 -8.62 -17.09 -3.40
C SER A 22 -7.40 -16.15 -3.48
N ILE A 23 -7.51 -14.95 -4.07
CA ILE A 23 -6.42 -13.96 -4.05
C ILE A 23 -6.51 -13.15 -2.76
N SER A 24 -5.83 -13.65 -1.72
CA SER A 24 -5.61 -12.91 -0.47
C SER A 24 -4.70 -11.71 -0.74
N ARG A 25 -5.28 -10.58 -1.14
CA ARG A 25 -4.59 -9.29 -1.03
C ARG A 25 -4.44 -8.95 0.46
N PRO A 26 -3.31 -8.39 0.91
CA PRO A 26 -3.24 -7.79 2.23
C PRO A 26 -4.35 -6.73 2.32
N GLN A 27 -5.41 -7.02 3.07
CA GLN A 27 -6.58 -6.16 3.19
C GLN A 27 -6.33 -5.11 4.27
N GLY A 28 -6.83 -3.89 4.05
CA GLY A 28 -6.75 -2.80 5.02
C GLY A 28 -6.17 -1.51 4.44
N PRO A 29 -6.33 -0.38 5.14
CA PRO A 29 -5.84 0.93 4.70
C PRO A 29 -4.33 0.92 4.47
N GLN A 30 -3.89 1.74 3.53
CA GLN A 30 -2.46 1.94 3.29
C GLN A 30 -1.87 2.72 4.48
N PRO A 31 -0.65 2.40 4.95
CA PRO A 31 -0.02 3.21 5.98
C PRO A 31 0.11 4.67 5.50
N PRO A 32 -0.03 5.66 6.40
CA PRO A 32 0.25 7.05 6.08
C PRO A 32 1.66 7.22 5.47
N GLY A 33 1.88 8.28 4.68
CA GLY A 33 3.19 8.58 4.11
C GLY A 33 3.63 7.67 2.95
N THR A 34 2.78 6.74 2.52
CA THR A 34 3.09 5.80 1.44
C THR A 34 2.37 6.11 0.12
N ASP A 35 1.62 7.20 0.03
CA ASP A 35 0.88 7.60 -1.18
C ASP A 35 1.82 7.99 -2.34
N ALA A 36 2.95 8.61 -2.01
CA ALA A 36 3.98 9.02 -2.95
C ALA A 36 5.38 8.72 -2.41
N CYS A 37 6.35 8.57 -3.31
CA CYS A 37 7.74 8.39 -2.93
C CYS A 37 8.23 9.64 -2.19
N VAL A 38 8.71 9.48 -0.96
CA VAL A 38 9.26 10.58 -0.15
C VAL A 38 10.47 11.27 -0.79
N ALA A 39 11.12 10.65 -1.78
CA ALA A 39 12.29 11.20 -2.46
C ALA A 39 11.96 11.93 -3.77
N CYS A 40 11.08 11.38 -4.61
CA CYS A 40 10.82 11.93 -5.96
C CYS A 40 9.33 12.21 -6.27
N GLY A 41 8.41 11.88 -5.37
CA GLY A 41 6.97 12.11 -5.55
C GLY A 41 6.23 11.12 -6.45
N GLU A 42 6.88 10.07 -6.99
CA GLU A 42 6.21 9.02 -7.77
C GLU A 42 5.10 8.33 -6.95
N THR A 43 3.95 8.06 -7.56
CA THR A 43 2.77 7.46 -6.90
C THR A 43 2.60 5.97 -7.23
N GLN A 44 3.17 5.53 -8.36
CA GLN A 44 3.23 4.12 -8.76
C GLN A 44 4.33 3.39 -7.99
N LEU A 45 4.02 3.01 -6.75
CA LEU A 45 4.97 2.33 -5.86
C LEU A 45 4.61 0.85 -5.67
N THR A 46 5.65 0.02 -5.58
CA THR A 46 5.51 -1.35 -5.09
C THR A 46 5.42 -1.34 -3.57
N ARG A 47 4.38 -1.97 -3.02
CA ARG A 47 4.11 -2.01 -1.57
C ARG A 47 3.87 -3.44 -1.12
N ILE A 48 4.63 -3.90 -0.12
CA ILE A 48 4.56 -5.28 0.39
C ILE A 48 4.45 -5.21 1.91
N ARG A 49 3.40 -5.83 2.48
CA ARG A 49 3.24 -5.94 3.94
C ARG A 49 3.95 -7.18 4.46
N MET A 50 4.68 -7.03 5.56
CA MET A 50 5.46 -8.08 6.20
C MET A 50 5.50 -7.87 7.72
N ALA A 51 5.65 -8.96 8.47
CA ALA A 51 6.00 -8.88 9.89
C ALA A 51 7.51 -8.64 10.03
N LEU A 52 7.89 -7.70 10.90
CA LEU A 52 9.27 -7.47 11.32
C LEU A 52 9.71 -8.54 12.35
N PRO A 53 11.02 -8.67 12.63
CA PRO A 53 11.53 -9.65 13.60
C PRO A 53 10.95 -9.53 15.01
N ASP A 54 10.51 -8.32 15.39
CA ASP A 54 9.86 -8.02 16.68
C ASP A 54 8.33 -8.29 16.68
N GLY A 55 7.79 -8.78 15.56
CA GLY A 55 6.37 -9.09 15.38
C GLY A 55 5.51 -7.91 14.90
N ARG A 56 6.03 -6.67 14.84
CA ARG A 56 5.27 -5.53 14.31
C ARG A 56 5.00 -5.71 12.81
N GLN A 57 3.83 -5.26 12.35
CA GLN A 57 3.53 -5.21 10.92
C GLN A 57 4.12 -3.96 10.29
N ALA A 58 4.81 -4.12 9.17
CA ALA A 58 5.38 -3.04 8.39
C ALA A 58 5.07 -3.18 6.90
N THR A 59 5.13 -2.07 6.19
CA THR A 59 5.02 -2.02 4.74
C THR A 59 6.36 -1.60 4.15
N PHE A 60 6.95 -2.48 3.35
CA PHE A 60 8.06 -2.16 2.47
C PHE A 60 7.54 -1.41 1.25
N VAL A 61 8.20 -0.31 0.91
CA VAL A 61 7.88 0.51 -0.26
C VAL A 61 9.12 0.61 -1.14
N SER A 62 8.95 0.30 -2.43
CA SER A 62 9.98 0.48 -3.46
C SER A 62 9.46 1.37 -4.58
N CYS A 63 10.24 2.40 -4.93
CA CYS A 63 9.94 3.32 -6.01
C CYS A 63 10.63 2.86 -7.31
N PRO A 64 9.89 2.59 -8.40
CA PRO A 64 10.51 2.19 -9.66
C PRO A 64 11.18 3.37 -10.40
N ALA A 65 10.86 4.62 -10.06
CA ALA A 65 11.38 5.80 -10.77
C ALA A 65 12.77 6.25 -10.26
N CYS A 66 13.01 6.20 -8.95
CA CYS A 66 14.27 6.65 -8.34
C CYS A 66 14.97 5.54 -7.53
N GLU A 67 14.44 4.33 -7.55
CA GLU A 67 14.98 3.12 -6.92
C GLU A 67 15.17 3.19 -5.39
N ARG A 68 14.60 4.22 -4.75
CA ARG A 68 14.61 4.35 -3.29
C ARG A 68 13.62 3.38 -2.65
N THR A 69 14.07 2.79 -1.55
CA THR A 69 13.26 1.93 -0.70
C THR A 69 13.10 2.53 0.70
N ASN A 70 11.94 2.31 1.30
CA ASN A 70 11.64 2.74 2.66
C ASN A 70 10.71 1.71 3.34
N TRP A 71 10.71 1.71 4.66
CA TRP A 71 9.83 0.90 5.48
C TRP A 71 8.94 1.79 6.32
N PHE A 72 7.69 1.41 6.50
CA PHE A 72 6.72 2.17 7.31
C PHE A 72 6.00 1.21 8.24
N ALA A 73 5.82 1.58 9.51
CA ALA A 73 4.95 0.83 10.40
C ALA A 73 3.51 0.86 9.88
N LEU A 74 2.81 -0.28 9.91
CA LEU A 74 1.43 -0.36 9.41
C LEU A 74 0.49 0.57 10.20
N ASP A 75 0.71 0.65 11.51
CA ASP A 75 -0.05 1.50 12.45
C ASP A 75 0.73 2.77 12.85
N GLY A 76 1.69 3.19 12.02
CA GLY A 76 2.54 4.36 12.29
C GLY A 76 1.94 5.69 11.83
N ASP A 77 2.69 6.77 12.05
CA ASP A 77 2.34 8.14 11.66
C ASP A 77 2.74 8.50 10.22
N GLY A 78 3.35 7.56 9.50
CA GLY A 78 3.86 7.75 8.15
C GLY A 78 5.32 8.19 8.08
N THR A 79 6.02 8.22 9.21
CA THR A 79 7.48 8.36 9.24
C THR A 79 8.16 7.06 8.79
N PRO A 80 9.18 7.12 7.91
CA PRO A 80 9.97 5.94 7.57
C PRO A 80 10.69 5.37 8.78
N LEU A 81 10.61 4.05 8.95
CA LEU A 81 11.40 3.31 9.92
C LEU A 81 12.88 3.37 9.56
N THR A 82 13.72 3.47 10.58
CA THR A 82 15.17 3.34 10.46
C THR A 82 15.56 1.90 10.14
N ARG A 83 16.81 1.71 9.71
CA ARG A 83 17.35 0.37 9.45
C ARG A 83 17.26 -0.52 10.70
N ASP A 84 17.66 0.01 11.85
CA ASP A 84 17.74 -0.73 13.10
C ASP A 84 16.37 -1.19 13.58
N GLU A 85 15.34 -0.35 13.42
CA GLU A 85 13.94 -0.71 13.71
C GLU A 85 13.40 -1.81 12.79
N VAL A 86 13.90 -1.92 11.55
CA VAL A 86 13.50 -2.95 10.59
C VAL A 86 14.25 -4.26 10.84
N THR A 87 15.55 -4.20 11.14
CA THR A 87 16.39 -5.39 11.34
C THR A 87 16.35 -5.93 12.76
N GLY A 88 15.79 -5.18 13.72
CA GLY A 88 15.78 -5.55 15.14
C GLY A 88 17.17 -5.50 15.78
N THR A 89 18.08 -4.71 15.21
CA THR A 89 19.45 -4.53 15.70
C THR A 89 19.50 -3.24 16.51
N SER A 90 19.27 -3.34 17.81
CA SER A 90 19.46 -2.26 18.80
C SER A 90 20.90 -2.19 19.30
#